data_AF-A0A183IAA0-F1
#
_entry.id   AF-A0A183IAA0-F1
#
_cell.length_a   1.000
_cell.length_b   1.000
_cell.length_c   1.000
_cell.angle_alpha   90.00
_cell.angle_beta   90.00
_cell.angle_gamma   90.00
#
_symmetry.space_group_name_H-M   'P 1'
#
loop_
_entity.id
_entity.type
_entity.pdbx_description
1 polymer ?
#
loop_
_entity_poly.entity_id
_entity_poly.type
_entity_poly.pdbx_seq_one_letter_code
_entity_poly.pdbx_strand_id
1 'polypeptide(L)'
;MQPGLDTEKFRQWGKRMVDIVADYWASLPSRDPESAVRPGYMRSLLPAEAPEEPESWEKIIADIEPVIMSGSTHWHHPRFFAYFPTGISYPSVIADILSGGIGCMGFTWTSNPSCTELEMIMMDWLAKLLKLPEYFLFTHPGPGGGMIQSAASECTLFTLLAAKKTALDSHMAQDGSCQLSRDKLVAYCSDQVSRKNFVNDVIIITVHVSKKNEFSFQGS
;
A
#
# COMPACT_ATOMS: atom_id res chain seq x y z
N MET A 1 -30.44 0.71 -6.85
CA MET A 1 -29.63 1.15 -8.01
C MET A 1 -29.78 2.65 -8.12
N GLN A 2 -28.68 3.41 -8.08
CA GLN A 2 -28.72 4.87 -8.16
C GLN A 2 -29.39 5.32 -9.47
N PRO A 3 -30.22 6.38 -9.44
CA PRO A 3 -30.70 7.02 -10.65
C PRO A 3 -29.52 7.73 -11.32
N GLY A 4 -28.94 7.14 -12.37
CA GLY A 4 -27.88 7.78 -13.17
C GLY A 4 -27.07 6.82 -14.04
N LEU A 5 -26.71 5.65 -13.50
CA LEU A 5 -25.91 4.63 -14.19
C LEU A 5 -26.53 3.25 -14.06
N ASP A 6 -27.06 2.72 -15.17
CA ASP A 6 -27.52 1.33 -15.26
C ASP A 6 -26.36 0.41 -15.69
N THR A 7 -26.63 -0.90 -15.71
CA THR A 7 -25.65 -1.93 -16.06
C THR A 7 -25.07 -1.74 -17.47
N GLU A 8 -25.87 -1.31 -18.44
CA GLU A 8 -25.38 -1.15 -19.82
C GLU A 8 -24.50 0.08 -19.96
N LYS A 9 -24.88 1.19 -19.33
CA LYS A 9 -24.02 2.36 -19.22
C LYS A 9 -22.72 2.04 -18.47
N PHE A 10 -22.78 1.25 -17.39
CA PHE A 10 -21.57 0.78 -16.71
C PHE A 10 -20.66 -0.02 -17.65
N ARG A 11 -21.21 -0.95 -18.45
CA ARG A 11 -20.41 -1.69 -19.45
C ARG A 11 -19.80 -0.78 -20.49
N GLN A 12 -20.57 0.20 -20.99
CA GLN A 12 -20.10 1.16 -21.99
C GLN A 12 -18.92 1.99 -21.44
N TRP A 13 -19.10 2.63 -20.29
CA TRP A 13 -18.09 3.51 -19.72
C TRP A 13 -16.90 2.75 -19.12
N GLY A 14 -17.14 1.58 -18.54
CA GLY A 14 -16.08 0.70 -18.06
C GLY A 14 -15.13 0.27 -19.18
N LYS A 15 -15.67 -0.12 -20.35
CA LYS A 15 -14.84 -0.40 -21.55
C LYS A 15 -14.07 0.84 -22.00
N ARG A 16 -14.73 2.00 -22.02
CA ARG A 16 -14.08 3.25 -22.41
C ARG A 16 -12.92 3.61 -21.48
N MET A 17 -13.02 3.36 -20.18
CA MET A 17 -11.93 3.57 -19.23
C MET A 17 -10.76 2.61 -19.45
N VAL A 18 -11.04 1.35 -19.79
CA VAL A 18 -9.99 0.39 -20.16
C VAL A 18 -9.22 0.88 -21.40
N ASP A 19 -9.92 1.39 -22.41
CA ASP A 19 -9.27 1.96 -23.61
C ASP A 19 -8.40 3.17 -23.24
N ILE A 20 -8.90 4.08 -22.39
CA ILE A 20 -8.12 5.25 -21.93
C ILE A 20 -6.84 4.84 -21.20
N VAL A 21 -6.91 3.81 -20.34
CA VAL A 21 -5.73 3.30 -19.65
C VAL A 21 -4.75 2.69 -20.65
N ALA A 22 -5.21 1.88 -21.60
CA ALA A 22 -4.35 1.28 -22.62
C ALA A 22 -3.65 2.35 -23.49
N ASP A 23 -4.40 3.36 -23.95
CA ASP A 23 -3.89 4.48 -24.74
C ASP A 23 -2.89 5.34 -23.92
N TYR A 24 -3.14 5.53 -22.63
CA TYR A 24 -2.21 6.20 -21.72
C TYR A 24 -0.88 5.44 -21.63
N TRP A 25 -0.91 4.12 -21.39
CA TRP A 25 0.31 3.30 -21.32
C TRP A 25 1.09 3.30 -22.62
N ALA A 26 0.41 3.23 -23.77
CA ALA A 26 1.04 3.29 -25.08
C ALA A 26 1.67 4.67 -25.37
N SER A 27 1.07 5.75 -24.86
CA SER A 27 1.56 7.13 -25.06
C SER A 27 2.62 7.57 -24.03
N LEU A 28 2.87 6.79 -22.97
CA LEU A 28 3.83 7.13 -21.91
C LEU A 28 5.19 7.61 -22.45
N PRO A 29 5.85 6.95 -23.41
CA PRO A 29 7.17 7.39 -23.89
C PRO A 29 7.19 8.79 -24.53
N SER A 30 6.05 9.29 -24.98
CA SER A 30 5.90 10.62 -25.58
C SER A 30 5.51 11.72 -24.59
N ARG A 31 5.20 11.37 -23.33
CA ARG A 31 4.81 12.32 -22.28
C ARG A 31 6.04 12.84 -21.54
N ASP A 32 5.91 13.97 -20.84
CA ASP A 32 6.95 14.45 -19.94
C ASP A 32 6.90 13.68 -18.62
N PRO A 33 8.02 13.12 -18.11
CA PRO A 33 8.00 12.29 -16.91
C PRO A 33 7.55 13.02 -15.65
N GLU A 34 7.82 14.32 -15.56
CA GLU A 34 7.53 15.17 -14.40
C GLU A 34 6.53 16.25 -14.77
N SER A 35 5.59 16.54 -13.87
CA SER A 35 4.64 17.62 -14.07
C SER A 35 5.29 19.01 -13.95
N ALA A 36 4.94 19.91 -14.86
CA ALA A 36 5.42 21.31 -14.87
C ALA A 36 4.51 22.28 -14.09
N VAL A 37 3.50 21.79 -13.38
CA VAL A 37 2.51 22.63 -12.66
C VAL A 37 3.03 23.12 -11.31
N ARG A 38 2.39 24.17 -10.77
CA ARG A 38 2.69 24.70 -9.43
C ARG A 38 1.63 24.26 -8.41
N PRO A 39 1.99 24.14 -7.12
CA PRO A 39 1.01 23.87 -6.06
C PRO A 39 -0.19 24.83 -6.14
N GLY A 40 -1.40 24.27 -6.14
CA GLY A 40 -2.66 25.02 -6.23
C GLY A 40 -3.25 25.16 -7.64
N TYR A 41 -2.57 24.74 -8.72
CA TYR A 41 -3.04 24.90 -10.11
C TYR A 41 -4.45 24.33 -10.37
N MET A 42 -4.80 23.22 -9.73
CA MET A 42 -6.07 22.52 -9.99
C MET A 42 -7.29 23.33 -9.54
N ARG A 43 -7.14 24.23 -8.56
CA ARG A 43 -8.26 25.05 -8.05
C ARG A 43 -8.80 26.02 -9.10
N SER A 44 -7.99 26.44 -10.08
CA SER A 44 -8.47 27.28 -11.19
C SER A 44 -9.10 26.48 -12.34
N LEU A 45 -8.97 25.15 -12.34
CA LEU A 45 -9.51 24.27 -13.38
C LEU A 45 -10.84 23.64 -13.00
N LEU A 46 -11.16 23.59 -11.70
CA LEU A 46 -12.37 22.98 -11.17
C LEU A 46 -13.36 24.03 -10.64
N PRO A 47 -14.67 23.72 -10.61
CA PRO A 47 -15.66 24.54 -9.92
C PRO A 47 -15.33 24.72 -8.44
N ALA A 48 -15.79 25.83 -7.85
CA ALA A 48 -15.56 26.13 -6.43
C ALA A 48 -16.35 25.21 -5.49
N GLU A 49 -17.46 24.65 -5.96
CA GLU A 49 -18.38 23.81 -5.20
C GLU A 49 -18.73 22.56 -6.02
N ALA A 50 -19.12 21.48 -5.33
CA ALA A 50 -19.54 20.24 -5.99
C ALA A 50 -20.87 20.47 -6.74
N PRO A 51 -21.07 19.83 -7.91
CA PRO A 51 -22.32 19.97 -8.65
C PRO A 51 -23.49 19.36 -7.86
N GLU A 52 -24.62 20.08 -7.78
CA GLU A 52 -25.85 19.59 -7.14
C GLU A 52 -26.55 18.52 -7.99
N GLU A 53 -26.37 18.59 -9.31
CA GLU A 53 -26.96 17.67 -10.28
C GLU A 53 -25.89 16.81 -10.97
N PRO A 54 -26.22 15.56 -11.36
CA PRO A 54 -25.27 14.68 -12.03
C PRO A 54 -24.75 15.28 -13.35
N GLU A 55 -23.44 15.19 -13.56
CA GLU A 55 -22.81 15.55 -14.83
C GLU A 55 -22.76 14.34 -15.78
N SER A 56 -22.68 14.61 -17.08
CA SER A 56 -22.57 13.55 -18.08
C SER A 56 -21.18 12.91 -18.05
N TRP A 57 -21.11 11.60 -18.32
CA TRP A 57 -19.84 10.87 -18.38
C TRP A 57 -18.92 11.37 -19.49
N GLU A 58 -19.48 11.88 -20.58
CA GLU A 58 -18.73 12.52 -21.67
C GLU A 58 -17.94 13.71 -21.15
N LYS A 59 -18.53 14.53 -20.27
CA LYS A 59 -17.87 15.69 -19.67
C LYS A 59 -16.76 15.25 -18.71
N ILE A 60 -17.04 14.29 -17.85
CA ILE A 60 -16.06 13.73 -16.90
C ILE A 60 -14.84 13.16 -17.65
N ILE A 61 -15.07 12.41 -18.73
CA ILE A 61 -13.99 11.84 -19.55
C ILE A 61 -13.20 12.94 -20.27
N ALA A 62 -13.88 13.97 -20.78
CA ALA A 62 -13.24 15.09 -21.44
C ALA A 62 -12.29 15.87 -20.50
N ASP A 63 -12.51 15.82 -19.19
CA ASP A 63 -11.67 16.49 -18.20
C ASP A 63 -10.39 15.71 -17.85
N ILE A 64 -10.33 14.39 -18.11
CA ILE A 64 -9.20 13.53 -17.70
C ILE A 64 -7.87 14.06 -18.26
N GLU A 65 -7.77 14.29 -19.58
CA GLU A 65 -6.52 14.72 -20.19
C GLU A 65 -6.14 16.17 -19.81
N PRO A 66 -7.00 17.20 -20.02
CA PRO A 66 -6.62 18.60 -19.77
C PRO A 66 -6.49 18.96 -18.28
N VAL A 67 -7.24 18.30 -17.38
CA VAL A 67 -7.25 18.66 -15.95
C VAL A 67 -6.37 17.74 -15.12
N ILE A 68 -6.47 16.42 -15.33
CA ILE A 68 -5.76 15.42 -14.50
C ILE A 68 -4.39 15.09 -15.09
N MET A 69 -4.33 14.66 -16.35
CA MET A 69 -3.08 14.16 -16.94
C MET A 69 -2.05 15.28 -17.15
N SER A 70 -2.48 16.50 -17.46
CA SER A 70 -1.60 17.67 -17.61
C SER A 70 -0.79 18.02 -16.36
N GLY A 71 -1.32 17.70 -15.18
CA GLY A 71 -0.66 17.91 -13.89
C GLY A 71 -0.08 16.65 -13.26
N SER A 72 -0.11 15.52 -13.96
CA SER A 72 0.33 14.25 -13.42
C SER A 72 1.84 14.04 -13.63
N THR A 73 2.50 13.53 -12.59
CA THR A 73 3.85 12.95 -12.72
C THR A 73 3.70 11.50 -13.14
N HIS A 74 4.37 11.11 -14.24
CA HIS A 74 4.19 9.79 -14.84
C HIS A 74 5.21 8.79 -14.30
N TRP A 75 4.88 8.17 -13.16
CA TRP A 75 5.75 7.23 -12.43
C TRP A 75 6.25 6.03 -13.24
N HIS A 76 5.51 5.63 -14.27
CA HIS A 76 5.86 4.50 -15.16
C HIS A 76 6.50 4.95 -16.48
N HIS A 77 6.79 6.24 -16.62
CA HIS A 77 7.49 6.76 -17.79
C HIS A 77 8.92 6.15 -17.85
N PRO A 78 9.42 5.70 -19.02
CA PRO A 78 10.73 5.01 -19.14
C PRO A 78 11.95 5.81 -18.67
N ARG A 79 11.80 7.13 -18.57
CA ARG A 79 12.83 8.09 -18.09
C ARG A 79 12.54 8.66 -16.70
N PHE A 80 11.62 8.07 -15.93
CA PHE A 80 11.34 8.48 -14.55
C PHE A 80 12.17 7.61 -13.58
N PHE A 81 13.10 8.23 -12.84
CA PHE A 81 14.07 7.53 -11.99
C PHE A 81 14.04 7.99 -10.52
N ALA A 82 12.99 8.68 -10.09
CA ALA A 82 12.86 9.12 -8.71
C ALA A 82 12.34 8.00 -7.79
N TYR A 83 12.78 8.03 -6.53
CA TYR A 83 12.35 7.11 -5.46
C TYR A 83 12.55 5.62 -5.80
N PHE A 84 11.52 4.81 -5.62
CA PHE A 84 11.46 3.40 -5.98
C PHE A 84 10.29 3.16 -6.93
N PRO A 85 10.37 2.16 -7.82
CA PRO A 85 9.29 1.84 -8.75
C PRO A 85 7.98 1.52 -8.02
N THR A 86 6.87 2.03 -8.55
CA THR A 86 5.52 1.58 -8.18
C THR A 86 5.22 0.27 -8.92
N GLY A 87 4.62 -0.69 -8.23
CA GLY A 87 4.24 -1.98 -8.84
C GLY A 87 2.86 -1.89 -9.47
N ILE A 88 2.78 -1.88 -10.81
CA ILE A 88 1.51 -1.98 -11.52
C ILE A 88 1.70 -2.79 -12.80
N SER A 89 0.65 -3.47 -13.25
CA SER A 89 0.64 -4.26 -14.48
C SER A 89 -0.78 -4.36 -15.02
N TYR A 90 -0.96 -4.73 -16.30
CA TYR A 90 -2.31 -4.95 -16.84
C TYR A 90 -3.12 -5.98 -16.04
N PRO A 91 -2.55 -7.13 -15.60
CA PRO A 91 -3.26 -8.05 -14.71
C PRO A 91 -3.71 -7.42 -13.38
N SER A 92 -2.90 -6.56 -12.75
CA SER A 92 -3.29 -5.92 -11.49
C SER A 92 -4.44 -4.93 -11.69
N VAL A 93 -4.42 -4.15 -12.77
CA VAL A 93 -5.52 -3.24 -13.10
C VAL A 93 -6.83 -4.00 -13.33
N ILE A 94 -6.79 -5.13 -14.04
CA ILE A 94 -7.98 -5.96 -14.28
C ILE A 94 -8.49 -6.57 -12.97
N ALA A 95 -7.57 -7.02 -12.09
CA ALA A 95 -7.93 -7.54 -10.77
C ALA A 95 -8.60 -6.46 -9.90
N ASP A 96 -8.11 -5.21 -9.95
CA ASP A 96 -8.70 -4.09 -9.21
C ASP A 96 -10.11 -3.73 -9.70
N ILE A 97 -10.36 -3.81 -11.02
CA ILE A 97 -11.72 -3.64 -11.57
C ILE A 97 -12.67 -4.68 -10.99
N LEU A 98 -12.24 -5.95 -10.92
CA LEU A 98 -13.06 -7.03 -10.36
C LEU A 98 -13.26 -6.85 -8.85
N SER A 99 -12.19 -6.56 -8.11
CA SER A 99 -12.22 -6.33 -6.66
C SER A 99 -13.17 -5.19 -6.29
N GLY A 100 -13.04 -4.04 -6.96
CA GLY A 100 -13.92 -2.88 -6.77
C GLY A 100 -15.36 -3.15 -7.21
N GLY A 101 -15.57 -3.93 -8.28
CA GLY A 101 -16.89 -4.31 -8.76
C GLY A 101 -17.65 -5.26 -7.84
N ILE A 102 -16.96 -6.20 -7.19
CA ILE A 102 -17.55 -7.07 -6.15
C ILE A 102 -17.81 -6.27 -4.87
N GLY A 103 -16.94 -5.30 -4.54
CA GLY A 103 -17.12 -4.39 -3.41
C GLY A 103 -17.19 -5.10 -2.06
N CYS A 104 -16.55 -6.25 -1.93
CA CYS A 104 -16.63 -7.07 -0.73
C CYS A 104 -15.76 -6.52 0.41
N MET A 105 -16.21 -6.70 1.66
CA MET A 105 -15.41 -6.41 2.86
C MET A 105 -15.01 -7.69 3.58
N GLY A 106 -13.72 -7.85 3.87
CA GLY A 106 -13.13 -9.04 4.49
C GLY A 106 -12.65 -8.81 5.93
N PHE A 107 -13.43 -8.13 6.78
CA PHE A 107 -13.01 -7.87 8.17
C PHE A 107 -13.14 -9.10 9.08
N THR A 108 -13.95 -10.10 8.70
CA THR A 108 -13.95 -11.44 9.28
C THR A 108 -14.01 -12.49 8.18
N TRP A 109 -13.62 -13.73 8.50
CA TRP A 109 -13.79 -14.86 7.58
C TRP A 109 -15.26 -15.00 7.13
N THR A 110 -16.22 -14.85 8.04
CA THR A 110 -17.65 -14.93 7.72
C THR A 110 -18.15 -13.81 6.81
N SER A 111 -17.48 -12.64 6.78
CA SER A 111 -17.89 -11.52 5.93
C SER A 111 -17.46 -11.73 4.48
N ASN A 112 -16.32 -12.38 4.25
CA ASN A 112 -15.91 -12.85 2.93
C ASN A 112 -14.88 -14.00 3.02
N PRO A 113 -15.35 -15.27 2.99
CA PRO A 113 -14.46 -16.43 3.07
C PRO A 113 -13.46 -16.47 1.91
N SER A 114 -13.92 -16.21 0.68
CA SER A 114 -13.06 -16.28 -0.50
C SER A 114 -11.91 -15.26 -0.46
N CYS A 115 -12.13 -14.07 0.11
CA CYS A 115 -11.05 -13.09 0.30
C CYS A 115 -9.98 -13.62 1.26
N THR A 116 -10.41 -14.13 2.42
CA THR A 116 -9.49 -14.63 3.47
C THR A 116 -8.70 -15.86 2.97
N GLU A 117 -9.40 -16.85 2.41
CA GLU A 117 -8.78 -18.09 1.92
C GLU A 117 -7.82 -17.83 0.76
N LEU A 118 -8.18 -16.95 -0.17
CA LEU A 118 -7.32 -16.60 -1.31
C LEU A 118 -6.07 -15.86 -0.85
N GLU A 119 -6.18 -14.93 0.10
CA GLU A 119 -5.02 -14.25 0.67
C GLU A 119 -4.05 -15.24 1.30
N MET A 120 -4.55 -16.18 2.11
CA MET A 120 -3.71 -17.20 2.75
C MET A 120 -2.93 -18.04 1.72
N ILE A 121 -3.60 -18.51 0.66
CA ILE A 121 -2.97 -19.30 -0.41
C ILE A 121 -1.92 -18.46 -1.15
N MET A 122 -2.22 -17.22 -1.49
CA MET A 122 -1.32 -16.32 -2.20
C MET A 122 -0.07 -15.99 -1.38
N MET A 123 -0.22 -15.80 -0.06
CA MET A 123 0.91 -15.58 0.84
C MET A 123 1.79 -16.83 0.97
N ASP A 124 1.21 -18.03 1.00
CA ASP A 124 1.98 -19.28 0.95
C ASP A 124 2.76 -19.41 -0.36
N TRP A 125 2.15 -19.07 -1.49
CA TRP A 125 2.83 -19.06 -2.79
C TRP A 125 3.99 -18.08 -2.82
N LEU A 126 3.78 -16.86 -2.32
CA LEU A 126 4.81 -15.84 -2.25
C LEU A 126 5.97 -16.26 -1.34
N ALA A 127 5.68 -16.79 -0.15
CA ALA A 127 6.69 -17.28 0.78
C ALA A 127 7.53 -18.42 0.18
N LYS A 128 6.89 -19.34 -0.56
CA LYS A 128 7.58 -20.42 -1.30
C LYS A 128 8.46 -19.87 -2.42
N LEU A 129 7.98 -18.90 -3.20
CA LEU A 129 8.76 -18.23 -4.25
C LEU A 129 10.00 -17.53 -3.70
N LEU A 130 9.88 -16.91 -2.52
CA LEU A 130 10.97 -16.27 -1.79
C LEU A 130 11.87 -17.25 -1.02
N LYS A 131 11.53 -18.55 -1.01
CA LYS A 131 12.22 -19.60 -0.25
C LYS A 131 12.33 -19.29 1.25
N LEU A 132 11.28 -18.70 1.81
CA LEU A 132 11.21 -18.48 3.26
C LEU A 132 11.11 -19.83 4.00
N PRO A 133 11.59 -19.91 5.24
CA PRO A 133 11.41 -21.09 6.09
C PRO A 133 9.95 -21.51 6.20
N GLU A 134 9.70 -22.82 6.26
CA GLU A 134 8.33 -23.38 6.23
C GLU A 134 7.44 -22.89 7.39
N TYR A 135 8.02 -22.51 8.53
CA TYR A 135 7.26 -21.98 9.66
C TYR A 135 6.61 -20.61 9.38
N PHE A 136 6.87 -19.97 8.24
CA PHE A 136 6.13 -18.78 7.78
C PHE A 136 4.87 -19.12 6.96
N LEU A 137 4.66 -20.39 6.59
CA LEU A 137 3.53 -20.83 5.77
C LEU A 137 2.31 -21.12 6.65
N PHE A 138 1.11 -20.82 6.14
CA PHE A 138 -0.17 -21.23 6.73
C PHE A 138 -0.36 -22.75 6.71
N THR A 139 0.27 -23.44 5.74
CA THR A 139 0.22 -24.91 5.63
C THR A 139 1.10 -25.63 6.66
N HIS A 140 1.96 -24.92 7.38
CA HIS A 140 2.79 -25.48 8.45
C HIS A 140 1.96 -25.54 9.77
N PRO A 141 2.13 -26.58 10.62
CA PRO A 141 1.33 -26.75 11.85
C PRO A 141 1.59 -25.70 12.96
N GLY A 142 2.62 -24.87 12.79
CA GLY A 142 2.96 -23.78 13.71
C GLY A 142 2.09 -22.53 13.55
N PRO A 143 2.26 -21.49 14.40
CA PRO A 143 1.41 -20.29 14.40
C PRO A 143 1.76 -19.27 13.30
N GLY A 144 2.47 -19.69 12.25
CA GLY A 144 2.96 -18.82 11.19
C GLY A 144 1.89 -18.42 10.18
N GLY A 145 2.24 -17.47 9.32
CA GLY A 145 1.37 -17.01 8.23
C GLY A 145 1.83 -15.67 7.65
N GLY A 146 1.12 -15.20 6.63
CA GLY A 146 1.35 -13.92 5.99
C GLY A 146 0.04 -13.12 5.82
N MET A 147 0.15 -11.80 5.77
CA MET A 147 -0.98 -10.89 5.56
C MET A 147 -0.60 -9.82 4.55
N ILE A 148 -1.53 -9.44 3.68
CA ILE A 148 -1.34 -8.35 2.71
C ILE A 148 -1.74 -7.04 3.38
N GLN A 149 -0.86 -6.03 3.35
CA GLN A 149 -1.10 -4.71 3.95
C GLN A 149 -0.78 -3.60 2.96
N SER A 150 -1.29 -2.40 3.25
CA SER A 150 -1.19 -1.28 2.31
C SER A 150 0.23 -0.71 2.21
N ALA A 151 1.00 -0.74 3.31
CA ALA A 151 2.34 -0.20 3.35
C ALA A 151 3.28 -0.98 4.28
N ALA A 152 4.57 -1.03 3.93
CA ALA A 152 5.60 -1.65 4.76
C ALA A 152 5.76 -0.99 6.14
N SER A 153 5.43 0.31 6.26
CA SER A 153 5.42 1.03 7.53
C SER A 153 4.35 0.49 8.48
N GLU A 154 3.18 0.08 7.98
CA GLU A 154 2.12 -0.54 8.78
C GLU A 154 2.56 -1.92 9.28
N CYS A 155 3.16 -2.75 8.41
CA CYS A 155 3.72 -4.04 8.81
C CYS A 155 4.79 -3.90 9.91
N THR A 156 5.66 -2.89 9.78
CA THR A 156 6.69 -2.59 10.79
C THR A 156 6.04 -2.20 12.12
N LEU A 157 5.02 -1.35 12.08
CA LEU A 157 4.27 -0.97 13.27
C LEU A 157 3.59 -2.16 13.94
N PHE A 158 2.88 -3.01 13.19
CA PHE A 158 2.23 -4.20 13.75
C PHE A 158 3.23 -5.16 14.39
N THR A 159 4.37 -5.35 13.75
CA THR A 159 5.46 -6.19 14.28
C THR A 159 6.01 -5.61 15.59
N LEU A 160 6.23 -4.29 15.65
CA LEU A 160 6.69 -3.61 16.87
C LEU A 160 5.64 -3.68 17.99
N LEU A 161 4.36 -3.52 17.69
CA LEU A 161 3.27 -3.63 18.66
C LEU A 161 3.15 -5.06 19.21
N ALA A 162 3.23 -6.07 18.34
CA ALA A 162 3.24 -7.48 18.74
C ALA A 162 4.45 -7.78 19.63
N ALA A 163 5.66 -7.39 19.22
CA ALA A 163 6.88 -7.57 20.00
C ALA A 163 6.81 -6.87 21.37
N LYS A 164 6.29 -5.64 21.41
CA LYS A 164 6.04 -4.89 22.66
C LYS A 164 5.10 -5.65 23.59
N LYS A 165 3.99 -6.18 23.07
CA LYS A 165 3.04 -6.96 23.87
C LYS A 165 3.67 -8.24 24.41
N THR A 166 4.35 -9.01 23.57
CA THR A 166 5.04 -10.25 23.96
C THR A 166 6.11 -10.01 25.02
N ALA A 167 6.90 -8.93 24.90
CA ALA A 167 7.92 -8.57 25.89
C ALA A 167 7.31 -8.21 27.25
N LEU A 168 6.22 -7.42 27.25
CA LEU A 168 5.50 -7.07 28.48
C LEU A 168 4.90 -8.30 29.16
N ASP A 169 4.26 -9.19 28.40
CA ASP A 169 3.66 -10.41 28.93
C ASP A 169 4.70 -11.36 29.51
N SER A 170 5.84 -11.50 28.83
CA SER A 170 6.96 -12.33 29.30
C SER A 170 7.56 -11.79 30.59
N HIS A 171 7.71 -10.46 30.72
CA HIS A 171 8.17 -9.84 31.95
C HIS A 171 7.16 -10.00 33.10
N MET A 172 5.86 -9.81 32.83
CA MET A 172 4.81 -10.02 33.82
C MET A 172 4.82 -11.46 34.35
N ALA A 173 5.06 -12.44 33.49
CA ALA A 173 5.15 -13.85 33.87
C ALA A 173 6.37 -14.18 34.74
N GLN A 174 7.47 -13.42 34.62
CA GLN A 174 8.71 -13.64 35.37
C GLN A 174 8.74 -12.90 36.72
N ASP A 175 8.39 -11.62 36.73
CA ASP A 175 8.61 -10.74 37.89
C ASP A 175 7.34 -10.47 38.72
N GLY A 176 6.17 -10.98 38.29
CA GLY A 176 4.89 -10.85 39.00
C GLY A 176 4.38 -9.40 39.14
N SER A 177 5.10 -8.41 38.60
CA SER A 177 4.74 -7.01 38.64
C SER A 177 4.30 -6.50 37.25
N CYS A 178 3.21 -5.74 37.24
CA CYS A 178 2.56 -5.24 36.03
C CYS A 178 3.24 -3.97 35.45
N GLN A 179 4.34 -3.51 36.06
CA GLN A 179 4.94 -2.20 35.79
C GLN A 179 6.37 -2.31 35.26
N LEU A 180 6.53 -2.91 34.08
CA LEU A 180 7.63 -2.48 33.23
C LEU A 180 7.27 -1.07 32.72
N SER A 181 8.04 -0.05 33.08
CA SER A 181 7.79 1.28 32.51
C SER A 181 7.93 1.17 30.98
N ARG A 182 6.95 1.71 30.25
CA ARG A 182 6.98 1.81 28.79
C ARG A 182 8.27 2.47 28.30
N ASP A 183 8.84 3.34 29.14
CA ASP A 183 10.07 4.09 28.89
C ASP A 183 11.35 3.23 28.91
N LYS A 184 11.25 1.95 29.31
CA LYS A 184 12.39 1.01 29.33
C LYS A 184 12.47 0.14 28.07
N LEU A 185 11.46 0.17 27.21
CA LEU A 185 11.47 -0.60 25.97
C LEU A 185 12.25 0.17 24.89
N VAL A 186 13.26 -0.49 24.35
CA VAL A 186 14.14 0.06 23.32
C VAL A 186 14.11 -0.85 22.10
N ALA A 187 13.85 -0.28 20.94
CA ALA A 187 14.05 -0.94 19.65
C ALA A 187 15.31 -0.41 18.96
N TYR A 188 15.99 -1.27 18.22
CA TYR A 188 17.21 -0.90 17.49
C TYR A 188 16.94 -0.90 15.98
N CYS A 189 17.50 0.07 15.27
CA CYS A 189 17.51 0.08 13.80
C CYS A 189 18.80 0.71 13.27
N SER A 190 19.11 0.48 11.99
CA SER A 190 20.23 1.18 11.33
C SER A 190 19.89 2.64 11.04
N ASP A 191 20.91 3.50 11.02
CA ASP A 191 20.80 4.90 10.58
C ASP A 191 20.38 5.12 9.13
N GLN A 192 20.40 4.08 8.31
CA GLN A 192 19.91 4.10 6.93
C GLN A 192 18.43 3.73 6.80
N VAL A 193 17.75 3.34 7.88
CA VAL A 193 16.34 2.96 7.82
C VAL A 193 15.47 4.20 7.54
N SER A 194 14.43 4.01 6.72
CA SER A 194 13.44 5.05 6.43
C SER A 194 12.84 5.60 7.74
N ARG A 195 13.08 6.89 8.00
CA ARG A 195 12.60 7.59 9.20
C ARG A 195 11.08 7.58 9.35
N LYS A 196 10.33 7.36 8.26
CA LYS A 196 8.87 7.37 8.24
C LYS A 196 8.23 6.06 8.70
N ASN A 197 9.01 5.01 8.96
CA ASN A 197 8.49 3.69 9.36
C ASN A 197 8.22 3.58 10.87
N PHE A 198 8.40 4.64 11.64
CA PHE A 198 8.42 4.58 13.09
C PHE A 198 7.44 5.54 13.73
N VAL A 199 6.71 5.04 14.73
CA VAL A 199 5.69 5.77 15.49
C VAL A 199 6.28 6.19 16.84
N ASN A 200 5.82 7.33 17.37
CA ASN A 200 6.32 8.01 18.57
C ASN A 200 6.24 7.21 19.90
N ASP A 201 5.77 5.96 19.88
CA ASP A 201 5.46 5.16 21.09
C ASP A 201 6.53 4.13 21.48
N VAL A 202 7.67 4.11 20.78
CA VAL A 202 8.85 3.28 21.07
C VAL A 202 10.10 4.13 20.95
N ILE A 203 10.98 4.07 21.97
CA ILE A 203 12.31 4.69 21.88
C ILE A 203 13.13 3.86 20.90
N ILE A 204 13.56 4.50 19.82
CA ILE A 204 14.37 3.86 18.79
C ILE A 204 15.80 4.37 18.92
N ILE A 205 16.71 3.44 19.21
CA ILE A 205 18.14 3.70 19.15
C ILE A 205 18.62 3.36 17.75
N THR A 206 19.14 4.38 17.09
CA THR A 206 19.73 4.25 15.77
C THR A 206 21.22 3.88 15.92
N VAL A 207 21.62 2.79 15.28
CA VAL A 207 23.00 2.29 15.31
C VAL A 207 23.65 2.52 13.95
N HIS A 208 24.84 3.12 13.93
CA HIS A 208 25.60 3.32 12.71
C HIS A 208 26.27 2.02 12.28
N VAL A 209 26.02 1.59 11.05
CA VAL A 209 26.56 0.35 10.50
C VAL A 209 27.51 0.70 9.35
N SER A 210 28.78 0.29 9.45
CA SER A 210 29.80 0.57 8.45
C SER A 210 30.61 -0.66 8.07
N LYS A 211 31.23 -0.64 6.88
CA LYS A 211 32.15 -1.69 6.41
C LYS A 211 33.35 -1.89 7.36
N LYS A 212 33.74 -0.86 8.12
CA LYS A 212 34.82 -0.96 9.12
C LYS A 212 34.43 -1.85 10.31
N ASN A 213 33.14 -2.06 10.54
CA ASN A 213 32.60 -2.87 11.64
C ASN A 213 32.00 -4.20 11.12
N GLU A 214 32.34 -4.63 9.90
CA GLU A 214 31.78 -5.83 9.26
C GLU A 214 30.24 -5.85 9.19
N PHE A 215 29.60 -4.68 9.15
CA PHE A 215 28.15 -4.53 9.25
C PHE A 215 27.52 -5.07 10.55
N SER A 216 28.32 -5.26 11.61
CA SER A 216 27.82 -5.66 12.93
C SER A 216 27.17 -4.48 13.67
N PHE A 217 26.11 -4.77 14.43
CA PHE A 217 25.48 -3.82 15.35
C PHE A 217 26.35 -3.68 16.59
N GLN A 218 27.26 -2.70 16.61
CA GLN A 218 28.00 -2.33 17.81
C GLN A 218 27.35 -1.08 18.42
N GLY A 219 26.79 -1.24 19.62
CA GLY A 219 26.22 -0.13 20.37
C GLY A 219 27.30 0.88 20.78
N SER A 220 26.94 2.17 20.78
CA SER A 220 27.72 3.24 21.39
C SER A 220 27.73 3.16 22.91
#